data_AF-A0A5P3AZC0-F1
#
_entry.id   AF-A0A5P3AZC0-F1
#
_cell.length_a   1.000
_cell.length_b   1.000
_cell.length_c   1.000
_cell.angle_alpha   90.00
_cell.angle_beta   90.00
_cell.angle_gamma   90.00
#
_symmetry.space_group_name_H-M   'P 1'
#
loop_
_entity.id
_entity.type
_entity.pdbx_description
1 polymer ?
#
loop_
_entity_poly.entity_id
_entity_poly.type
_entity_poly.pdbx_seq_one_letter_code
_entity_poly.pdbx_strand_id
1 'polypeptide(L)'
;MADFKNQKERLLLFLKHKGLKNAVFEKMMGLSNGYINSMRKGLGYDKLEQISISFPELNIGWLLTGEGSMLKDENSNLRSTLVPTLETRINVSQQEKAVPYYMYKDLQEENRKLEREIGRLENELDNLKKQQQESPTTNSSSHAETAPKKRSSSRISGSSAQTDALTIK
;
A
#
# COMPACT_ATOMS: atom_id res chain seq x y z
N MET A 1 7.11 -32.42 17.12
CA MET A 1 6.28 -31.30 17.62
C MET A 1 5.54 -30.71 16.43
N ALA A 2 4.24 -30.44 16.55
CA ALA A 2 3.49 -29.84 15.44
C ALA A 2 3.89 -28.36 15.32
N ASP A 3 4.63 -28.03 14.27
CA ASP A 3 4.91 -26.63 13.91
C ASP A 3 3.60 -25.99 13.45
N PHE A 4 3.03 -25.11 14.27
CA PHE A 4 1.83 -24.33 13.90
C PHE A 4 2.25 -23.19 12.95
N LYS A 5 2.30 -23.50 11.66
CA LYS A 5 2.90 -22.66 10.62
C LYS A 5 2.13 -21.37 10.35
N ASN A 6 0.83 -21.33 10.62
CA ASN A 6 -0.02 -20.20 10.25
C ASN A 6 -1.03 -19.80 11.33
N GLN A 7 -1.61 -18.62 11.15
CA GLN A 7 -2.56 -18.01 12.09
C GLN A 7 -3.82 -18.87 12.31
N LYS A 8 -4.27 -19.60 11.29
CA LYS A 8 -5.44 -20.49 11.38
C LYS A 8 -5.18 -21.64 12.37
N GLU A 9 -4.04 -22.30 12.23
CA GLU A 9 -3.65 -23.40 13.10
C GLU A 9 -3.48 -22.94 14.55
N ARG A 10 -2.87 -21.76 14.75
CA ARG A 10 -2.73 -21.15 16.09
C ARG A 10 -4.07 -20.75 16.69
N LEU A 11 -4.99 -20.22 15.90
CA LEU A 11 -6.35 -19.95 16.34
C LEU A 11 -7.06 -21.23 16.76
N LEU A 12 -6.99 -22.29 15.95
CA LEU A 12 -7.58 -23.60 16.28
C LEU A 12 -7.00 -24.20 17.57
N LEU A 13 -5.69 -24.04 17.79
CA LEU A 13 -5.04 -24.46 19.03
C LEU A 13 -5.64 -23.74 20.24
N PHE A 14 -5.77 -22.41 20.15
CA PHE A 14 -6.38 -21.61 21.21
C PHE A 14 -7.85 -21.98 21.45
N LEU A 15 -8.65 -22.17 20.40
CA LEU A 15 -10.05 -22.59 20.53
C LEU A 15 -10.17 -23.95 21.22
N LYS A 16 -9.28 -24.90 20.87
CA LYS A 16 -9.20 -26.20 21.54
C LYS A 16 -8.84 -26.06 23.01
N HIS A 17 -7.88 -25.21 23.35
CA HIS A 17 -7.50 -24.92 24.73
C HIS A 17 -8.68 -24.35 25.54
N LYS A 18 -9.46 -23.43 24.95
CA LYS A 18 -10.64 -22.84 25.58
C LYS A 18 -11.86 -23.78 25.61
N GLY A 19 -11.80 -24.94 24.96
CA GLY A 19 -12.95 -25.84 24.79
C GLY A 19 -14.06 -25.28 23.90
N LEU A 20 -13.75 -24.30 23.04
CA LEU A 20 -14.70 -23.63 22.17
C LEU A 20 -14.75 -24.34 20.80
N LYS A 21 -15.96 -24.69 20.34
CA LYS A 21 -16.15 -25.23 18.99
C LYS A 21 -16.03 -24.12 17.94
N ASN A 22 -15.48 -24.44 16.77
CA ASN A 22 -15.31 -23.50 15.65
C ASN A 22 -16.62 -22.76 15.30
N ALA A 23 -17.74 -23.48 15.17
CA ALA A 23 -19.03 -22.87 14.84
C ALA A 23 -19.51 -21.88 15.91
N VAL A 24 -19.17 -22.12 17.19
CA VAL A 24 -19.53 -21.21 18.29
C VAL A 24 -18.67 -19.95 18.23
N PHE A 25 -17.36 -20.10 17.97
CA PHE A 25 -16.49 -18.96 17.72
C PHE A 25 -16.99 -18.12 16.55
N GLU A 26 -17.26 -18.76 15.40
CA GLU A 26 -17.70 -18.07 14.19
C GLU A 26 -18.98 -17.28 14.46
N LYS A 27 -19.95 -17.88 15.15
CA LYS A 27 -21.18 -17.19 15.56
C LYS A 27 -20.93 -16.02 16.53
N MET A 28 -20.07 -16.21 17.54
CA MET A 28 -19.70 -15.17 18.51
C MET A 28 -19.03 -13.97 17.82
N MET A 29 -18.24 -14.25 16.80
CA MET A 29 -17.51 -13.24 16.03
C MET A 29 -18.33 -12.63 14.89
N GLY A 30 -19.58 -13.07 14.68
CA GLY A 30 -20.41 -12.61 13.55
C GLY A 30 -19.88 -13.05 12.17
N LEU A 31 -19.14 -14.15 12.12
CA LEU A 31 -18.54 -14.72 10.91
C LEU A 31 -19.46 -15.77 10.28
N SER A 32 -19.29 -16.01 8.98
CA SER A 32 -20.01 -17.06 8.27
C SER A 32 -19.62 -18.45 8.78
N ASN A 33 -20.57 -19.40 8.77
CA ASN A 33 -20.28 -20.80 9.12
C ASN A 33 -19.18 -21.38 8.21
N GLY A 34 -18.16 -21.98 8.80
CA GLY A 34 -16.99 -22.51 8.10
C GLY A 34 -15.95 -21.46 7.68
N TYR A 35 -16.02 -20.23 8.21
CA TYR A 35 -15.01 -19.19 8.00
C TYR A 35 -13.59 -19.67 8.36
N ILE A 36 -13.41 -20.29 9.53
CA ILE A 36 -12.10 -20.80 9.96
C ILE A 36 -11.61 -21.88 8.99
N ASN A 37 -12.51 -22.74 8.52
CA ASN A 37 -12.15 -23.82 7.58
C ASN A 37 -11.74 -23.27 6.22
N SER A 38 -12.46 -22.27 5.71
CA SER A 38 -12.21 -21.61 4.41
C SER A 38 -11.07 -20.59 4.43
N MET A 39 -10.58 -20.21 5.61
CA MET A 39 -9.45 -19.30 5.77
C MET A 39 -8.19 -19.85 5.09
N ARG A 40 -7.80 -19.20 3.99
CA ARG A 40 -6.51 -19.42 3.28
C ARG A 40 -5.50 -18.30 3.52
N LYS A 41 -6.01 -17.07 3.65
CA LYS A 41 -5.23 -15.88 4.02
C LYS A 41 -5.26 -15.71 5.53
N GLY A 42 -4.28 -15.01 6.09
CA GLY A 42 -4.29 -14.65 7.50
C GLY A 42 -5.54 -13.83 7.88
N LEU A 43 -5.74 -13.67 9.19
CA LEU A 43 -6.76 -12.80 9.76
C LEU A 43 -6.48 -11.35 9.37
N GLY A 44 -7.50 -10.65 8.89
CA GLY A 44 -7.44 -9.20 8.67
C GLY A 44 -7.50 -8.43 9.99
N TYR A 45 -7.10 -7.15 9.94
CA TYR A 45 -7.04 -6.26 11.10
C TYR A 45 -8.33 -6.25 11.92
N ASP A 46 -9.49 -6.00 11.31
CA ASP A 46 -10.77 -5.91 12.05
C ASP A 46 -11.07 -7.19 12.85
N LYS A 47 -10.68 -8.36 12.32
CA LYS A 47 -10.96 -9.65 12.96
C LYS A 47 -10.00 -9.84 14.14
N LEU A 48 -8.75 -9.42 13.99
CA LEU A 48 -7.76 -9.45 15.07
C LEU A 48 -8.16 -8.51 16.21
N GLU A 49 -8.65 -7.31 15.89
CA GLU A 49 -9.16 -6.36 16.88
C GLU A 49 -10.34 -6.95 17.66
N GLN A 50 -11.32 -7.51 16.95
CA GLN A 50 -12.47 -8.16 17.58
C GLN A 50 -12.06 -9.38 18.43
N ILE A 51 -11.06 -10.16 17.99
CA ILE A 51 -10.49 -11.27 18.77
C ILE A 51 -9.82 -10.74 20.04
N SER A 52 -9.05 -9.64 19.94
CA SER A 52 -8.39 -9.02 21.08
C SER A 52 -9.37 -8.56 22.15
N ILE A 53 -10.54 -8.08 21.75
CA ILE A 53 -11.60 -7.64 22.66
C ILE A 53 -12.33 -8.84 23.27
N SER A 54 -12.63 -9.86 22.45
CA SER A 54 -13.43 -11.02 22.89
C SER A 54 -12.64 -12.04 23.72
N PHE A 55 -11.32 -12.09 23.51
CA PHE A 55 -10.39 -13.02 24.14
C PHE A 55 -9.18 -12.24 24.69
N PRO A 56 -9.37 -11.42 25.74
CA PRO A 56 -8.31 -10.58 26.29
C PRO A 56 -7.11 -11.39 26.80
N GLU A 57 -7.32 -12.65 27.20
CA GLU A 57 -6.29 -13.60 27.63
C GLU A 57 -5.39 -14.08 26.48
N LEU A 58 -5.83 -13.98 25.23
CA LEU A 58 -5.06 -14.40 24.06
C LEU A 58 -3.99 -13.36 23.72
N ASN A 59 -2.76 -13.81 23.56
CA ASN A 59 -1.68 -12.99 23.02
C ASN A 59 -1.81 -12.88 21.49
N ILE A 60 -2.22 -11.69 21.02
CA ILE A 60 -2.36 -11.40 19.58
C ILE A 60 -1.00 -11.45 18.86
N GLY A 61 0.09 -11.06 19.53
CA GLY A 61 1.44 -11.19 18.99
C GLY A 61 1.77 -12.64 18.66
N TRP A 62 1.53 -13.55 19.61
CA TRP A 62 1.69 -14.99 19.38
C TRP A 62 0.78 -15.51 18.27
N LEU A 63 -0.48 -15.06 18.22
CA LEU A 63 -1.39 -15.46 17.14
C LEU A 63 -0.84 -15.06 15.76
N LEU A 64 -0.23 -13.88 15.65
CA LEU A 64 0.29 -13.32 14.41
C LEU A 64 1.62 -13.94 13.98
N THR A 65 2.59 -14.01 14.89
CA THR A 65 3.97 -14.41 14.59
C THR A 65 4.27 -15.87 14.93
N GLY A 66 3.53 -16.44 15.89
CA GLY A 66 3.84 -17.73 16.50
C GLY A 66 4.91 -17.66 17.58
N GLU A 67 5.45 -16.47 17.87
CA GLU A 67 6.50 -16.27 18.86
C GLU A 67 5.92 -15.92 20.23
N GLY A 68 6.58 -16.37 21.29
CA GLY A 68 6.17 -16.14 22.68
C GLY A 68 5.08 -17.11 23.16
N SER A 69 4.37 -16.71 24.20
CA SER A 69 3.32 -17.52 24.85
C SER A 69 1.94 -17.25 24.23
N MET A 70 1.14 -18.31 24.05
CA MET A 70 -0.24 -18.24 23.55
C MET A 70 -1.14 -17.38 24.45
N LEU A 71 -1.07 -17.58 25.75
CA LEU A 71 -1.83 -16.81 26.72
C LEU A 71 -0.95 -15.69 27.26
N LYS A 72 -1.57 -14.55 27.56
CA LYS A 72 -0.96 -13.52 28.38
C LYS A 72 -0.94 -14.04 29.81
N ASP A 73 0.21 -13.99 30.46
CA ASP A 73 0.30 -14.35 31.88
C ASP A 73 -0.62 -13.43 32.68
N GLU A 74 -1.44 -13.99 33.58
CA GLU A 74 -2.27 -13.24 34.54
C GLU A 74 -1.42 -12.25 35.37
N ASN A 75 -0.13 -12.56 35.56
CA ASN A 75 0.83 -11.68 36.24
C ASN A 75 1.28 -10.47 35.41
N SER A 76 1.03 -10.46 34.10
CA SER A 76 1.20 -9.25 33.28
C SER A 76 0.11 -8.22 33.56
N ASN A 77 -1.09 -8.66 33.99
CA ASN A 77 -2.14 -7.76 34.47
C ASN A 77 -1.83 -7.20 35.87
N LEU A 78 -1.04 -7.87 36.71
CA LEU A 78 -0.56 -7.29 37.97
C LEU A 78 0.53 -6.22 37.77
N ARG A 79 1.29 -6.28 36.67
CA ARG A 79 2.18 -5.18 36.25
C ARG A 79 1.43 -4.04 35.56
N SER A 80 0.24 -4.30 35.04
CA SER A 80 -0.65 -3.27 34.46
C SER A 80 -1.79 -2.82 35.39
N THR A 81 -1.84 -3.31 36.64
CA THR A 81 -2.81 -2.88 37.66
C THR A 81 -2.10 -2.43 38.93
N LEU A 82 -1.08 -1.57 38.79
CA LEU A 82 -0.78 -0.64 39.87
C LEU A 82 -1.91 0.39 39.85
N VAL A 83 -2.97 0.16 40.63
CA VAL A 83 -3.88 1.23 41.01
C VAL A 83 -3.02 2.30 41.67
N PRO A 84 -2.82 3.49 41.06
CA PRO A 84 -1.99 4.48 41.69
C PRO A 84 -2.83 5.11 42.79
N THR A 85 -2.54 4.75 44.04
CA THR A 85 -2.91 5.51 45.24
C THR A 85 -2.54 6.97 44.99
N LEU A 86 -3.42 7.89 45.40
CA LEU A 86 -3.36 9.30 44.99
C LEU A 86 -1.99 9.96 45.24
N GLU A 87 -1.20 9.49 46.20
CA GLU A 87 0.13 10.05 46.45
C GLU A 87 1.17 9.74 45.34
N THR A 88 1.00 8.67 44.54
CA THR A 88 1.95 8.33 43.45
C THR A 88 1.58 8.98 42.11
N ARG A 89 0.33 9.45 41.92
CA ARG A 89 -0.15 10.01 40.64
C ARG A 89 0.56 11.29 40.22
N ILE A 90 1.13 12.03 41.16
CA ILE A 90 1.76 13.32 40.86
C ILE A 90 3.14 13.12 40.19
N ASN A 91 3.83 12.00 40.46
CA ASN A 91 5.20 11.78 39.93
C ASN A 91 5.30 10.82 38.73
N VAL A 92 4.36 9.89 38.51
CA VAL A 92 4.43 8.94 37.37
C VAL A 92 3.86 9.54 36.07
N SER A 93 2.98 10.55 36.15
CA SER A 93 2.32 11.14 34.98
C SER A 93 3.25 11.89 34.01
N GLN A 94 4.47 12.29 34.41
CA GLN A 94 5.35 13.08 33.55
C GLN A 94 6.24 12.21 32.67
N GLN A 95 6.70 11.05 33.15
CA GLN A 95 7.65 10.20 32.41
C GLN A 95 6.98 9.36 31.31
N GLU A 96 5.78 8.80 31.56
CA GLU A 96 5.09 7.98 30.56
C GLU A 96 4.45 8.79 29.44
N LYS A 97 4.09 10.08 29.67
CA LYS A 97 3.63 10.97 28.60
C LYS A 97 4.77 11.51 27.75
N ALA A 98 5.98 11.58 28.31
CA ALA A 98 7.15 12.08 27.60
C ALA A 98 7.56 11.15 26.45
N VAL A 99 7.56 9.83 26.64
CA VAL A 99 8.00 8.87 25.61
C VAL A 99 7.10 8.88 24.35
N PRO A 100 5.76 8.79 24.44
CA PRO A 100 4.87 8.95 23.29
C PRO A 100 4.92 10.37 22.69
N TYR A 101 5.17 11.39 23.51
CA TYR A 101 5.25 12.78 23.04
C TYR A 101 6.51 13.05 22.20
N TYR A 102 7.68 12.57 22.62
CA TYR A 102 8.92 12.70 21.84
C TYR A 102 8.82 11.96 20.51
N MET A 103 8.28 10.73 20.52
CA MET A 103 8.04 9.97 19.29
C MET A 103 7.07 10.68 18.34
N TYR A 104 5.98 11.24 18.88
CA TYR A 104 5.01 12.00 18.08
C TYR A 104 5.61 13.30 17.51
N LYS A 105 6.49 13.97 18.27
CA LYS A 105 7.17 15.19 17.81
C LYS A 105 8.18 14.92 16.71
N ASP A 106 8.99 13.87 16.84
CA ASP A 106 9.97 13.48 15.83
C ASP A 106 9.26 13.09 14.52
N LEU A 107 8.18 12.32 14.63
CA LEU A 107 7.34 11.94 13.50
C LEU A 107 6.68 13.16 12.81
N GLN A 108 6.19 14.13 13.59
CA GLN A 108 5.66 15.38 13.02
C GLN A 108 6.74 16.19 12.29
N GLU A 109 7.94 16.24 12.84
CA GLU A 109 9.05 16.97 12.20
C GLU A 109 9.49 16.28 10.91
N GLU A 110 9.51 14.95 10.88
CA GLU A 110 9.75 14.18 9.65
C GLU A 110 8.68 14.43 8.60
N ASN A 111 7.40 14.37 8.96
CA ASN A 111 6.30 14.71 8.05
C ASN A 111 6.43 16.13 7.48
N ARG A 112 6.79 17.11 8.33
CA ARG A 112 7.03 18.49 7.90
C ARG A 112 8.20 18.61 6.93
N LYS A 113 9.25 17.78 7.08
CA LYS A 113 10.37 17.73 6.13
C LYS A 113 9.93 17.11 4.81
N LEU A 114 9.20 16.00 4.86
CA LEU A 114 8.66 15.34 3.67
C LEU A 114 7.73 16.27 2.89
N GLU A 115 6.83 16.99 3.55
CA GLU A 115 5.94 17.97 2.92
C GLU A 115 6.70 19.10 2.19
N ARG A 116 7.78 19.62 2.80
CA ARG A 116 8.63 20.61 2.13
C ARG A 116 9.33 20.04 0.91
N GLU A 117 9.80 18.79 0.98
CA GLU A 117 10.48 18.16 -0.13
C GLU A 117 9.52 17.84 -1.27
N ILE A 118 8.31 17.38 -0.96
CA ILE A 118 7.22 17.24 -1.95
C ILE A 118 6.99 18.58 -2.64
N GLY A 119 6.81 19.68 -1.88
CA GLY A 119 6.63 21.00 -2.47
C GLY A 119 7.82 21.48 -3.30
N ARG A 120 9.06 21.15 -2.91
CA ARG A 120 10.26 21.47 -3.68
C ARG A 120 10.29 20.73 -5.01
N LEU A 121 10.04 19.42 -4.97
CA LEU A 121 10.01 18.56 -6.16
C LEU A 121 8.87 18.94 -7.11
N GLU A 122 7.70 19.29 -6.59
CA GLU A 122 6.58 19.80 -7.39
C GLU A 122 6.95 21.08 -8.14
N ASN A 123 7.59 22.04 -7.46
CA ASN A 123 8.07 23.26 -8.10
C ASN A 123 9.16 22.99 -9.16
N GLU A 124 10.06 22.04 -8.88
CA GLU A 124 11.09 21.63 -9.83
C GLU A 124 10.48 20.98 -11.09
N LEU A 125 9.47 20.12 -10.91
CA LEU A 125 8.70 19.52 -12.00
C LEU A 125 7.96 20.58 -12.82
N ASP A 126 7.36 21.58 -12.18
CA ASP A 126 6.66 22.66 -12.87
C ASP A 126 7.62 23.56 -13.66
N ASN A 127 8.80 23.86 -13.11
CA ASN A 127 9.84 24.62 -13.81
C ASN A 127 10.42 23.85 -14.99
N LEU A 128 10.68 22.55 -14.83
CA LEU A 128 11.14 21.68 -15.92
C LEU A 128 10.07 21.56 -17.03
N LYS A 129 8.78 21.47 -16.67
CA LYS A 129 7.67 21.51 -17.64
C LYS A 129 7.59 22.83 -18.40
N LYS A 130 7.81 23.97 -17.74
CA LYS A 130 7.84 25.29 -18.39
C LYS A 130 9.03 25.43 -19.34
N GLN A 131 10.22 24.96 -18.94
CA GLN A 131 11.41 24.96 -19.81
C GLN A 131 11.22 24.09 -21.07
N GLN A 132 10.46 23.00 -21.00
CA GLN A 132 10.12 22.19 -22.18
C GLN A 132 9.06 22.83 -23.08
N GLN A 133 8.24 23.77 -22.59
CA GLN A 133 7.26 24.51 -23.39
C GLN A 133 7.83 25.79 -24.02
N GLU A 134 8.92 26.35 -23.50
CA GLU A 134 9.53 27.61 -23.97
C GLU A 134 10.64 27.44 -25.02
N SER A 135 10.81 26.24 -25.60
CA SER A 135 11.68 26.10 -26.79
C SER A 135 11.07 26.90 -27.96
N PRO A 136 11.70 27.97 -28.47
CA PRO A 136 11.13 28.72 -29.57
C PRO A 136 11.25 27.86 -30.84
N THR A 137 10.12 27.39 -31.35
CA THR A 137 10.00 27.16 -32.79
C THR A 137 10.07 28.53 -33.46
N THR A 138 11.29 29.00 -33.76
CA THR A 138 11.47 30.17 -34.63
C THR A 138 11.04 29.76 -36.03
N ASN A 139 9.78 30.03 -36.33
CA ASN A 139 9.38 30.33 -37.69
C ASN A 139 10.16 31.57 -38.12
N SER A 140 11.05 31.45 -39.11
CA SER A 140 11.50 32.59 -39.89
C SER A 140 11.41 32.24 -41.36
N SER A 141 10.28 32.64 -41.93
CA SER A 141 9.99 32.68 -43.35
C SER A 141 10.84 33.75 -44.05
N SER A 142 11.38 33.40 -45.21
CA SER A 142 11.62 34.26 -46.40
C SER A 142 12.80 35.25 -46.43
N HIS A 143 13.77 35.00 -47.33
CA HIS A 143 14.06 35.92 -48.44
C HIS A 143 14.93 35.32 -49.58
N ALA A 144 14.39 35.41 -50.81
CA ALA A 144 15.00 35.63 -52.13
C ALA A 144 16.13 34.72 -52.70
N GLU A 145 15.75 33.96 -53.74
CA GLU A 145 16.14 34.16 -55.15
C GLU A 145 17.64 34.12 -55.55
N THR A 146 18.01 33.12 -56.36
CA THR A 146 18.66 33.28 -57.70
C THR A 146 18.93 31.92 -58.37
N ALA A 147 18.46 31.75 -59.61
CA ALA A 147 18.80 30.66 -60.56
C ALA A 147 20.16 30.98 -61.27
N PRO A 148 20.73 30.22 -62.25
CA PRO A 148 20.14 29.14 -63.10
C PRO A 148 21.10 28.01 -63.61
N LYS A 149 20.61 27.23 -64.62
CA LYS A 149 21.32 26.51 -65.72
C LYS A 149 21.90 25.10 -65.38
N LYS A 150 21.76 24.01 -66.17
CA LYS A 150 21.57 23.76 -67.63
C LYS A 150 21.12 22.30 -67.90
N ARG A 151 20.29 22.13 -68.95
CA ARG A 151 20.30 21.12 -70.07
C ARG A 151 20.52 19.63 -69.72
N SER A 152 19.71 18.68 -70.21
CA SER A 152 19.67 18.29 -71.64
C SER A 152 18.52 17.30 -71.98
N SER A 153 17.95 17.48 -73.20
CA SER A 153 17.49 16.46 -74.18
C SER A 153 16.42 15.41 -73.79
N SER A 154 15.19 15.48 -74.31
CA SER A 154 14.71 15.00 -75.65
C SER A 154 14.14 13.56 -75.58
N ARG A 155 12.82 13.33 -75.55
CA ARG A 155 11.84 13.23 -76.67
C ARG A 155 11.74 11.82 -77.31
N ILE A 156 10.48 11.37 -77.49
CA ILE A 156 9.90 10.51 -78.57
C ILE A 156 9.40 9.09 -78.17
N SER A 157 8.07 9.04 -78.01
CA SER A 157 7.04 8.21 -78.71
C SER A 157 7.02 6.68 -78.75
N GLY A 158 5.82 6.15 -78.42
CA GLY A 158 5.08 5.06 -79.09
C GLY A 158 5.34 3.64 -78.55
N SER A 159 4.43 2.68 -78.53
CA SER A 159 3.01 2.52 -78.91
C SER A 159 2.58 1.07 -78.58
N SER A 160 1.27 0.84 -78.36
CA SER A 160 0.52 -0.44 -78.49
C SER A 160 0.71 -1.52 -77.39
N ALA A 161 -0.30 -2.26 -76.90
CA ALA A 161 -1.60 -2.63 -77.48
C ALA A 161 -2.66 -3.01 -76.40
N GLN A 162 -3.93 -2.94 -76.83
CA GLN A 162 -5.21 -3.45 -76.27
C GLN A 162 -5.18 -4.94 -75.85
N THR A 163 -6.11 -5.47 -75.04
CA THR A 163 -7.52 -5.75 -75.41
C THR A 163 -8.51 -5.86 -74.25
N ASP A 164 -9.77 -5.56 -74.58
CA ASP A 164 -11.05 -5.72 -73.88
C ASP A 164 -11.31 -7.07 -73.18
N ALA A 165 -12.13 -7.07 -72.11
CA ALA A 165 -13.53 -7.54 -72.17
C ALA A 165 -14.16 -7.71 -70.77
N LEU A 166 -15.32 -7.07 -70.60
CA LEU A 166 -16.33 -7.27 -69.57
C LEU A 166 -17.15 -8.53 -69.91
N THR A 167 -17.46 -9.42 -68.97
CA THR A 167 -18.74 -10.18 -68.94
C THR A 167 -19.03 -10.73 -67.53
N ILE A 168 -20.27 -10.48 -67.15
CA ILE A 168 -20.98 -10.80 -65.91
C ILE A 168 -21.45 -12.27 -65.90
N LYS A 169 -21.39 -12.92 -64.73
CA LYS A 169 -22.51 -13.68 -64.15
C LYS A 169 -22.33 -13.82 -62.64
#